data_AF-A0A6G3PK01-F1
#
_entry.id   AF-A0A6G3PK01-F1
#
_cell.length_a   1.000
_cell.length_b   1.000
_cell.length_c   1.000
_cell.angle_alpha   90.00
_cell.angle_beta   90.00
_cell.angle_gamma   90.00
#
_symmetry.space_group_name_H-M   'P 1'
#
loop_
_entity.id
_entity.type
_entity.pdbx_description
1 polymer ?
#
loop_
_entity_poly.entity_id
_entity_poly.type
_entity_poly.pdbx_seq_one_letter_code
_entity_poly.pdbx_strand_id
1 'polypeptide(L)' 'MTVRVMLVSPAMNAALREARFEGDAPLDRSGRERARAAAGLVPETGLALSGPSERCRETAAALGLPARTEPALSG' A
#
# COMPACT_ATOMS: atom_id res chain seq x y z
N MET A 1 -1.40 14.53 24.53
CA MET A 1 -1.07 13.34 23.71
C MET A 1 -1.08 13.75 22.26
N THR A 2 -0.10 13.30 21.47
CA THR A 2 -0.02 13.54 20.02
C THR A 2 -0.07 12.21 19.28
N VAL A 3 -0.84 12.16 18.20
CA VAL A 3 -0.95 11.00 17.31
C VAL A 3 -0.32 11.37 15.98
N ARG A 4 0.49 10.47 15.42
CA ARG A 4 1.05 10.62 14.07
C ARG A 4 0.43 9.56 13.17
N VAL A 5 -0.02 9.99 12.01
CA VAL A 5 -0.61 9.11 10.99
C VAL A 5 0.19 9.30 9.70
N MET A 6 0.58 8.20 9.07
CA MET A 6 1.19 8.18 7.73
C MET A 6 0.21 7.52 6.77
N LEU A 7 -0.11 8.20 5.68
CA LEU A 7 -0.96 7.67 4.62
C LEU A 7 -0.07 7.30 3.43
N VAL A 8 -0.20 6.07 2.96
CA VAL A 8 0.56 5.52 1.84
C VAL A 8 -0.43 5.07 0.78
N SER A 9 -0.32 5.61 -0.43
CA SER A 9 -1.08 5.12 -1.57
C SER A 9 -0.55 3.75 -2.03
N PRO A 10 -1.37 2.91 -2.69
CA PRO A 10 -0.88 1.69 -3.32
C PRO A 10 0.28 2.01 -4.28
N ALA A 11 1.28 1.12 -4.32
CA ALA A 11 2.36 1.23 -5.30
C ALA A 11 1.80 1.21 -6.73
N MET A 12 2.53 1.81 -7.68
CA MET A 12 2.06 1.87 -9.07
C MET A 12 1.84 0.48 -9.65
N ASN A 13 0.77 0.35 -10.44
CA ASN A 13 0.54 -0.77 -11.36
C ASN A 13 0.57 -0.26 -12.82
N ALA A 14 0.44 -1.18 -13.78
CA ALA A 14 0.45 -0.83 -15.20
C ALA A 14 -0.69 0.13 -15.58
N ALA A 15 -1.90 -0.10 -15.05
CA ALA A 15 -3.06 0.75 -15.31
C ALA A 15 -2.87 2.20 -14.83
N LEU A 16 -2.25 2.41 -13.67
CA LEU A 16 -1.95 3.73 -13.14
C LEU A 16 -0.91 4.48 -13.99
N ARG A 17 0.04 3.76 -14.63
CA ARG A 17 0.94 4.36 -15.64
C ARG A 17 0.21 4.74 -16.92
N GLU A 18 -0.79 3.97 -17.31
CA GLU A 18 -1.59 4.20 -18.52
C GLU A 18 -2.75 5.19 -18.29
N ALA A 19 -2.83 5.81 -17.11
CA ALA A 19 -3.91 6.70 -16.68
C ALA A 19 -5.31 6.07 -16.82
N ARG A 20 -5.41 4.75 -16.66
CA ARG A 20 -6.68 4.02 -16.67
C ARG A 20 -7.21 3.85 -15.27
N PHE A 21 -8.52 4.00 -15.11
CA PHE A 21 -9.25 3.55 -13.93
C PHE A 21 -9.52 2.05 -14.04
N GLU A 22 -8.48 1.22 -14.05
CA GLU A 22 -8.66 -0.21 -13.78
C GLU A 22 -8.68 -0.41 -12.27
N GLY A 23 -9.67 -1.16 -11.78
CA GLY A 23 -9.98 -1.33 -10.36
C GLY A 23 -8.88 -2.04 -9.57
N ASP A 24 -9.11 -3.30 -9.21
CA ASP A 24 -8.24 -4.05 -8.29
C ASP A 24 -7.03 -4.72 -8.96
N ALA A 25 -6.45 -4.08 -9.97
CA ALA A 25 -5.30 -4.64 -10.67
C ALA A 25 -4.08 -4.74 -9.72
N PRO A 26 -3.37 -5.89 -9.69
CA PRO A 26 -2.23 -6.10 -8.80
C PRO A 26 -1.07 -5.15 -9.14
N LEU A 27 -0.10 -5.05 -8.24
CA LEU A 27 1.10 -4.27 -8.48
C LEU A 27 1.86 -4.81 -9.69
N ASP A 28 2.51 -3.94 -10.44
CA ASP A 28 3.53 -4.41 -11.39
C ASP A 28 4.87 -4.65 -10.69
N ARG A 29 5.79 -5.26 -11.42
CA ARG A 29 7.14 -5.55 -10.92
C ARG A 29 7.83 -4.29 -10.36
N SER A 30 7.79 -3.18 -11.10
CA SER A 30 8.44 -1.93 -10.66
C SER A 30 7.80 -1.36 -9.38
N GLY A 31 6.48 -1.48 -9.24
CA GLY A 31 5.73 -1.09 -8.05
C GLY A 31 6.16 -1.89 -6.84
N ARG A 32 6.26 -3.22 -6.96
CA ARG A 32 6.75 -4.11 -5.91
C ARG A 32 8.20 -3.79 -5.51
N GLU A 33 9.10 -3.60 -6.47
CA GLU A 33 10.51 -3.30 -6.17
C GLU A 33 10.65 -1.96 -5.44
N ARG A 34 9.93 -0.92 -5.87
CA ARG A 34 9.94 0.38 -5.17
C ARG A 34 9.39 0.28 -3.76
N ALA A 35 8.30 -0.45 -3.55
CA ALA A 35 7.74 -0.66 -2.22
C ALA A 35 8.73 -1.40 -1.31
N ARG A 36 9.38 -2.46 -1.79
CA ARG A 36 10.43 -3.16 -1.04
C ARG A 36 11.59 -2.25 -0.68
N ALA A 37 12.06 -1.43 -1.62
CA ALA A 37 13.13 -0.47 -1.37
C ALA A 37 12.76 0.58 -0.31
N ALA A 38 11.47 0.88 -0.14
CA ALA A 38 10.95 1.84 0.83
C ALA A 38 10.64 1.23 2.20
N ALA A 39 10.70 -0.09 2.38
CA ALA A 39 10.30 -0.75 3.63
C ALA A 39 10.99 -0.17 4.88
N GLY A 40 12.30 0.10 4.80
CA GLY A 40 13.07 0.69 5.90
C GLY A 40 12.87 2.20 6.11
N LEU A 41 12.07 2.85 5.26
CA LEU A 41 11.75 4.28 5.37
C LEU A 41 10.43 4.53 6.09
N VAL A 42 9.59 3.49 6.23
CA VAL A 42 8.31 3.59 6.94
C VAL A 42 8.58 3.52 8.45
N PRO A 43 8.12 4.50 9.24
CA PRO A 43 8.28 4.46 10.69
C PRO A 43 7.62 3.24 11.31
N GLU A 44 8.22 2.72 12.38
CA GLU A 44 7.54 1.72 13.21
C GLU A 44 6.22 2.28 13.73
N THR A 45 5.18 1.46 13.68
CA THR A 45 3.82 1.82 14.10
C THR A 45 3.22 0.72 14.95
N GLY A 46 2.46 1.11 15.98
CA GLY A 46 1.66 0.17 16.76
C GLY A 46 0.40 -0.32 16.03
N LEU A 47 -0.01 0.36 14.95
CA LEU A 47 -1.17 0.00 14.14
C LEU A 47 -0.87 0.18 12.66
N ALA A 48 -1.01 -0.90 11.90
CA ALA A 48 -0.94 -0.89 10.44
C ALA A 48 -2.27 -1.39 9.87
N LEU A 49 -2.85 -0.63 8.95
CA LEU A 49 -4.11 -0.95 8.26
C LEU A 49 -3.90 -0.88 6.76
N SER A 50 -4.62 -1.72 6.02
CA SER A 50 -4.68 -1.67 4.55
C SER A 50 -6.13 -1.69 4.09
N GLY A 51 -6.42 -0.99 2.98
CA GLY A 51 -7.70 -1.17 2.30
C GLY A 51 -7.89 -2.59 1.75
N PRO A 52 -9.12 -2.99 1.41
CA PRO A 52 -9.45 -4.35 0.97
C PRO A 52 -8.99 -4.69 -0.44
N SER A 53 -8.48 -3.74 -1.23
CA SER A 53 -7.96 -4.00 -2.58
C SER A 53 -6.65 -4.81 -2.55
N GLU A 54 -6.43 -5.71 -3.50
CA GLU A 54 -5.20 -6.47 -3.71
C GLU A 54 -3.97 -5.56 -3.76
N ARG A 55 -4.02 -4.47 -4.54
CA ARG A 55 -2.92 -3.49 -4.62
C ARG A 55 -2.54 -2.88 -3.26
N CYS A 56 -3.52 -2.63 -2.38
CA CYS A 56 -3.25 -2.14 -1.01
C CYS A 56 -2.52 -3.22 -0.19
N ARG A 57 -3.02 -4.47 -0.22
CA ARG A 57 -2.44 -5.58 0.54
C ARG A 57 -1.02 -5.90 0.08
N GLU A 58 -0.80 -5.96 -1.24
CA GLU A 58 0.52 -6.21 -1.81
C GLU A 58 1.52 -5.10 -1.45
N THR A 59 1.09 -3.83 -1.44
CA THR A 59 1.93 -2.70 -1.02
C THR A 59 2.33 -2.83 0.44
N ALA A 60 1.38 -3.13 1.33
CA ALA A 60 1.66 -3.32 2.75
C ALA A 60 2.63 -4.50 2.99
N ALA A 61 2.42 -5.63 2.29
CA ALA A 61 3.32 -6.76 2.35
C ALA A 61 4.73 -6.44 1.84
N ALA A 62 4.85 -5.69 0.74
CA ALA A 62 6.14 -5.28 0.19
C ALA A 62 6.89 -4.28 1.10
N LEU A 63 6.16 -3.46 1.85
CA LEU A 63 6.73 -2.58 2.89
C LEU A 63 7.08 -3.32 4.19
N GLY A 64 6.77 -4.62 4.28
CA GLY A 64 7.00 -5.40 5.50
C GLY A 64 6.06 -5.04 6.66
N LEU A 65 4.94 -4.39 6.37
CA LEU A 65 3.98 -3.96 7.40
C LEU A 65 3.03 -5.12 7.73
N PRO A 66 2.83 -5.47 9.01
CA PRO A 66 1.83 -6.44 9.45
C PRO A 66 0.43 -5.81 9.43
N ALA A 67 0.01 -5.30 8.27
CA ALA A 67 -1.24 -4.55 8.13
C ALA A 67 -2.45 -5.47 8.20
N ARG A 68 -3.47 -5.04 8.95
CA ARG A 68 -4.79 -5.68 8.95
C ARG A 68 -5.66 -5.05 7.87
N THR A 69 -6.36 -5.88 7.10
CA THR A 69 -7.36 -5.38 6.16
C THR A 69 -8.51 -4.72 6.92
N GLU A 70 -8.80 -3.46 6.59
CA GLU A 70 -9.90 -2.68 7.15
C GLU A 70 -10.94 -2.38 6.05
N PRO A 71 -12.13 -3.00 6.10
CA PRO A 71 -13.19 -2.77 5.11
C PRO A 71 -13.61 -1.29 4.99
N ALA A 72 -13.55 -0.51 6.07
CA ALA A 72 -13.90 0.91 6.04
C ALA A 72 -12.93 1.77 5.22
N LEU A 73 -11.76 1.21 4.84
CA LEU A 73 -10.80 1.82 3.91
C LEU A 73 -11.06 1.43 2.45
N SER A 74 -12.23 0.87 2.13
CA SER A 74 -12.68 0.71 0.75
C SER A 74 -12.82 2.09 0.09
N GLY A 75 -12.19 2.26 -1.07
CA GLY A 75 -12.29 3.45 -1.91
C GLY A 75 -12.32 3.06 -3.38
#